data_AF-A0A7V5PZC6-F1
#
_entry.id   AF-A0A7V5PZC6-F1
#
_cell.length_a   1.000
_cell.length_b   1.000
_cell.length_c   1.000
_cell.angle_alpha   90.00
_cell.angle_beta   90.00
_cell.angle_gamma   90.00
#
_symmetry.space_group_name_H-M   'P 1'
#
loop_
_entity.id
_entity.type
_entity.pdbx_description
1 polymer ?
#
loop_
_entity_poly.entity_id
_entity_poly.type
_entity_poly.pdbx_seq_one_letter_code
_entity_poly.pdbx_strand_id
1 'polypeptide(L)' 'IEKGIEQGIEQGIEQGVARVLLEQLAQKFGTVSKEIQDRVSEADAETVLRWAKRLLNAERIEDLFDGDDQAE' A
#
# COMPACT_ATOMS: atom_id res chain seq x y z
N ILE A 1 -13.03 25.92 -3.18
CA ILE A 1 -11.63 25.78 -3.65
C ILE A 1 -10.85 24.96 -2.63
N GLU A 2 -10.88 25.31 -1.35
CA GLU A 2 -10.22 24.55 -0.26
C GLU A 2 -10.49 23.04 -0.30
N LYS A 3 -11.76 22.61 -0.36
CA LYS A 3 -12.11 21.18 -0.44
C LYS A 3 -11.45 20.41 -1.59
N GLY A 4 -11.29 21.04 -2.76
CA GLY A 4 -10.67 20.38 -3.92
C GLY A 4 -9.15 20.26 -3.77
N ILE A 5 -8.52 21.21 -3.07
CA ILE A 5 -7.09 21.15 -2.75
C ILE A 5 -6.83 20.08 -1.69
N GLU A 6 -7.64 20.03 -0.63
CA GLU A 6 -7.55 19.00 0.41
C GLU A 6 -7.69 17.59 -0.18
N GLN A 7 -8.71 17.37 -1.00
CA GLN A 7 -8.91 16.10 -1.71
C GLN A 7 -7.73 15.74 -2.62
N GLY A 8 -7.19 16.72 -3.35
CA GLY A 8 -6.03 16.49 -4.21
C GLY A 8 -4.76 16.14 -3.43
N ILE A 9 -4.56 16.74 -2.26
CA ILE A 9 -3.44 16.42 -1.36
C ILE A 9 -3.59 15.02 -0.80
N GLU A 10 -4.78 14.66 -0.30
CA GLU A 10 -5.08 13.34 0.26
C GLU A 10 -4.85 12.22 -0.78
N GLN A 11 -5.43 12.37 -1.97
CA GLN A 11 -5.22 11.44 -3.09
C GLN A 11 -3.74 11.33 -3.50
N GLY A 12 -3.02 12.47 -3.52
CA GLY A 12 -1.60 12.48 -3.83
C GLY A 12 -0.76 11.73 -2.79
N ILE A 13 -1.12 11.83 -1.52
CA ILE A 13 -0.47 11.08 -0.43
C ILE A 13 -0.75 9.58 -0.59
N GLU A 14 -2.01 9.18 -0.75
CA GLU A 14 -2.40 7.76 -0.93
C GLU A 14 -1.66 7.12 -2.11
N GLN A 15 -1.72 7.75 -3.29
CA GLN A 15 -1.03 7.26 -4.49
C GLN A 15 0.49 7.20 -4.30
N GLY A 16 1.07 8.19 -3.64
CA GLY A 16 2.51 8.25 -3.37
C GLY A 16 2.99 7.11 -2.47
N VAL A 17 2.29 6.89 -1.36
CA VAL A 17 2.63 5.82 -0.40
C VAL A 17 2.43 4.44 -1.04
N ALA A 18 1.31 4.22 -1.76
CA ALA A 18 1.04 2.97 -2.48
C ALA A 18 2.14 2.65 -3.50
N ARG A 19 2.53 3.64 -4.32
CA ARG A 19 3.62 3.48 -5.31
C ARG A 19 4.92 3.06 -4.64
N VAL A 20 5.31 3.72 -3.56
CA VAL A 20 6.55 3.40 -2.83
C VAL A 20 6.51 1.98 -2.27
N LEU A 21 5.37 1.52 -1.75
CA LEU A 21 5.25 0.14 -1.30
C LEU A 21 5.42 -0.84 -2.46
N LEU A 22 4.74 -0.63 -3.59
CA LEU A 22 4.82 -1.52 -4.75
C LEU A 22 6.24 -1.67 -5.31
N GLU A 23 7.00 -0.58 -5.39
CA GLU A 23 8.40 -0.63 -5.80
C GLU A 23 9.26 -1.45 -4.82
N GLN A 24 9.02 -1.32 -3.50
CA GLN A 24 9.73 -2.12 -2.50
C GLN A 24 9.35 -3.61 -2.57
N LEU A 25 8.07 -3.92 -2.82
CA LEU A 25 7.63 -5.30 -3.04
C LEU A 25 8.27 -5.89 -4.28
N ALA A 26 8.31 -5.14 -5.37
CA ALA A 26 8.97 -5.54 -6.60
C ALA A 26 10.46 -5.80 -6.39
N GLN A 27 11.12 -4.94 -5.60
CA GLN A 27 12.54 -5.06 -5.26
C GLN A 27 12.84 -6.26 -4.36
N LYS A 28 11.96 -6.60 -3.41
CA LYS A 28 12.19 -7.67 -2.43
C LYS A 28 11.76 -9.05 -2.94
N PHE A 29 10.60 -9.11 -3.60
CA PHE A 29 9.93 -10.36 -3.98
C PHE A 29 9.90 -10.60 -5.49
N GLY A 30 10.37 -9.66 -6.31
CA GLY A 30 10.27 -9.73 -7.77
C GLY A 30 8.90 -9.31 -8.28
N THR A 31 8.50 -9.79 -9.46
CA THR A 31 7.24 -9.36 -10.11
C THR A 31 6.03 -9.47 -9.17
N VAL A 32 5.40 -8.33 -8.88
CA VAL A 32 4.19 -8.24 -8.05
C VAL A 32 2.98 -8.55 -8.92
N SER A 33 2.09 -9.44 -8.47
CA SER A 33 0.87 -9.79 -9.20
C SER A 33 -0.09 -8.59 -9.29
N LYS A 34 -0.98 -8.60 -10.29
CA LYS A 34 -2.00 -7.55 -10.45
C LYS A 34 -2.91 -7.44 -9.23
N GLU A 35 -3.28 -8.57 -8.61
CA GLU A 35 -4.10 -8.60 -7.41
C GLU A 35 -3.47 -7.83 -6.24
N ILE A 36 -2.16 -8.01 -6.01
CA ILE A 36 -1.45 -7.27 -4.98
C ILE A 36 -1.30 -5.79 -5.36
N GLN A 37 -1.09 -5.48 -6.64
CA GLN A 37 -1.04 -4.11 -7.12
C GLN A 37 -2.35 -3.36 -6.87
N ASP A 38 -3.48 -3.99 -7.21
CA ASP A 38 -4.81 -3.44 -7.00
C ASP A 38 -5.08 -3.26 -5.49
N ARG A 39 -4.81 -4.29 -4.67
CA ARG A 39 -4.98 -4.23 -3.21
C ARG A 39 -4.17 -3.10 -2.55
N VAL A 40 -2.93 -2.87 -3.00
CA VAL A 40 -2.09 -1.78 -2.47
C VAL A 40 -2.55 -0.41 -2.94
N SER A 41 -3.04 -0.30 -4.17
CA SER A 41 -3.47 0.98 -4.76
C SER A 41 -4.85 1.44 -4.26
N GLU A 42 -5.69 0.51 -3.82
CA GLU A 42 -7.03 0.78 -3.30
C GLU A 42 -7.05 1.04 -1.78
N ALA A 43 -5.97 0.72 -1.07
CA ALA A 43 -5.88 0.94 0.36
C ALA A 43 -5.57 2.39 0.72
N ASP A 44 -6.12 2.86 1.84
CA ASP A 44 -5.78 4.16 2.41
C ASP A 44 -4.31 4.23 2.84
N ALA A 45 -3.79 5.45 2.97
CA ALA A 45 -2.39 5.68 3.30
C ALA A 45 -1.96 5.04 4.63
N GLU A 46 -2.82 4.98 5.64
CA GLU A 46 -2.48 4.38 6.93
C GLU A 46 -2.32 2.86 6.82
N THR A 47 -3.21 2.22 6.06
CA THR A 47 -3.17 0.79 5.76
C THR A 47 -1.90 0.42 4.99
N VAL A 48 -1.56 1.18 3.94
CA VAL A 48 -0.31 0.98 3.20
C VAL A 48 0.93 1.18 4.10
N LEU A 49 0.90 2.15 5.01
CA LEU A 49 1.99 2.36 5.98
C LEU A 49 2.13 1.19 6.97
N ARG A 50 1.05 0.51 7.36
CA ARG A 50 1.13 -0.71 8.18
C ARG A 50 1.83 -1.83 7.40
N TRP A 51 1.46 -2.04 6.15
CA TRP A 51 2.11 -3.02 5.27
C TRP A 51 3.59 -2.70 5.04
N ALA A 52 3.94 -1.42 4.85
CA ALA A 52 5.33 -1.00 4.72
C ALA A 52 6.18 -1.32 5.97
N LYS A 53 5.61 -1.24 7.17
CA LYS A 53 6.29 -1.66 8.42
C LYS A 53 6.45 -3.18 8.50
N ARG A 54 5.45 -3.94 8.09
CA ARG A 54 5.52 -5.42 8.04
C ARG A 54 6.53 -5.92 7.02
N LEU A 55 6.66 -5.23 5.89
CA LEU A 55 7.63 -5.54 4.84
C LEU A 55 9.07 -5.66 5.36
N LEU A 56 9.43 -4.90 6.40
CA LEU A 56 10.76 -4.94 7.00
C LEU A 56 11.15 -6.34 7.51
N ASN A 57 10.17 -7.14 7.93
CA ASN A 57 10.39 -8.47 8.51
C ASN A 57 9.72 -9.61 7.72
N ALA A 58 8.90 -9.30 6.72
CA ALA A 58 8.18 -10.30 5.93
C ALA A 58 9.13 -11.25 5.16
N GLU A 59 8.93 -12.56 5.25
CA GLU A 59 9.68 -13.54 4.46
C GLU A 59 9.01 -13.82 3.11
N ARG A 60 7.69 -13.65 3.07
CA ARG A 60 6.86 -13.80 1.87
C ARG A 60 5.96 -12.59 1.68
N ILE A 61 5.43 -12.44 0.46
CA ILE A 61 4.54 -11.32 0.15
C ILE A 61 3.21 -11.41 0.90
N GLU A 62 2.75 -12.63 1.23
CA GLU A 62 1.50 -12.84 1.95
C GLU A 62 1.58 -12.34 3.40
N ASP A 63 2.75 -12.45 4.04
CA ASP A 63 3.00 -12.00 5.43
C ASP A 63 2.70 -10.51 5.64
N LEU A 64 2.66 -9.71 4.57
CA LEU A 64 2.30 -8.31 4.64
C LEU A 64 0.83 -8.10 5.02
N PHE A 65 -0.04 -9.01 4.60
CA PHE A 65 -1.48 -8.86 4.70
C PHE A 65 -2.07 -9.55 5.93
N ASP A 66 -1.25 -10.30 6.66
CA ASP A 66 -1.64 -10.99 7.88
C ASP A 66 -2.26 -10.02 8.89
N GLY A 67 -3.53 -10.26 9.25
CA GLY A 67 -4.29 -9.47 10.21
C GLY A 67 -5.01 -8.25 9.65
N ASP A 68 -5.00 -8.01 8.33
CA ASP A 68 -5.90 -7.03 7.66
C ASP A 68 -7.12 -7.70 6.97
N ASP A 69 -7.40 -8.98 7.24
CA ASP A 69 -8.62 -9.67 6.77
C ASP A 69 -9.91 -9.20 7.49
N GLN A 70 -9.85 -8.09 8.23
CA GLN A 70 -10.96 -7.47 8.96
C GLN A 70 -11.27 -6.10 8.35
N ALA A 71 -11.63 -6.07 7.07
CA ALA A 71 -12.32 -4.94 6.45
C ALA A 71 -13.60 -5.50 5.81
N GLU A 72 -14.59 -5.76 6.67
CA GLU A 72 -15.99 -5.94 6.29
C GLU A 72 -16.71 -4.59 6.31
#